data_AF-A0A938NUJ8-F1
#
_entry.id   AF-A0A938NUJ8-F1
#
_cell.length_a   1.000
_cell.length_b   1.000
_cell.length_c   1.000
_cell.angle_alpha   90.00
_cell.angle_beta   90.00
_cell.angle_gamma   90.00
#
_symmetry.space_group_name_H-M   'P 1'
#
loop_
_entity.id
_entity.type
_entity.pdbx_description
1 polymer ?
#
loop_
_entity_poly.entity_id
_entity_poly.type
_entity_poly.pdbx_seq_one_letter_code
_entity_poly.pdbx_strand_id
1 'polypeptide(L)' 'MTAKINKDSFEYNYKRLEEIMEKLESNIEEYSLDDIMKYYQEGLKLIKICRKKLEDAELKIEKINADENG' A
#
# COMPACT_ATOMS: atom_id res chain seq x y z
N MET A 1 -20.20 12.73 8.86
CA MET A 1 -19.61 11.65 9.68
C MET A 1 -18.21 11.39 9.16
N THR A 2 -17.19 11.92 9.83
CA THR A 2 -15.78 11.79 9.40
C THR A 2 -15.22 10.48 9.94
N ALA A 3 -15.21 9.44 9.11
CA ALA A 3 -14.50 8.20 9.43
C ALA A 3 -13.01 8.52 9.64
N LYS A 4 -12.48 8.12 10.79
CA LYS A 4 -11.09 8.32 11.17
C LYS A 4 -10.23 7.50 10.20
N ILE A 5 -9.56 8.16 9.25
CA ILE A 5 -8.70 7.51 8.26
C ILE A 5 -7.54 6.86 9.01
N ASN A 6 -7.53 5.52 9.05
CA ASN A 6 -6.47 4.76 9.65
C ASN A 6 -5.28 4.71 8.68
N LYS A 7 -4.19 5.39 9.03
CA LYS A 7 -2.98 5.48 8.20
C LYS A 7 -2.26 4.14 8.03
N ASP A 8 -2.60 3.15 8.83
CA ASP A 8 -2.07 1.79 8.72
C ASP A 8 -3.06 0.85 8.01
N SER A 9 -4.15 1.33 7.40
CA SER A 9 -5.08 0.47 6.65
C SER A 9 -4.50 0.09 5.27
N PHE A 10 -4.96 -1.03 4.71
CA PHE A 10 -4.55 -1.41 3.35
C PHE A 10 -4.96 -0.33 2.35
N GLU A 11 -6.21 0.12 2.42
CA GLU A 11 -6.81 1.10 1.52
C GLU A 11 -6.07 2.44 1.57
N TYR A 12 -5.64 2.88 2.76
CA TYR A 12 -4.84 4.10 2.89
C TYR A 12 -3.48 3.97 2.23
N ASN A 13 -2.75 2.89 2.53
CA ASN A 13 -1.41 2.67 1.98
C ASN A 13 -1.46 2.44 0.46
N TYR A 14 -2.49 1.73 -0.02
CA TYR A 14 -2.73 1.51 -1.44
C TYR A 14 -3.05 2.81 -2.17
N LYS A 15 -3.95 3.64 -1.62
CA LYS A 15 -4.26 4.96 -2.20
C LYS A 15 -3.03 5.86 -2.25
N ARG A 16 -2.20 5.85 -1.20
CA ARG A 16 -0.95 6.62 -1.19
C ARG A 16 0.03 6.13 -2.25
N LEU A 17 0.08 4.82 -2.51
CA LEU A 17 0.90 4.26 -3.57
C LEU A 17 0.41 4.73 -4.95
N GLU A 18 -0.90 4.74 -5.20
CA GLU A 18 -1.48 5.28 -6.44
C GLU A 18 -1.12 6.76 -6.64
N GLU A 19 -1.23 7.59 -5.60
CA GLU A 19 -0.84 9.00 -5.66
C GLU A 19 0.64 9.19 -6.02
N ILE A 20 1.51 8.31 -5.52
CA ILE A 20 2.94 8.34 -5.85
C ILE A 20 3.17 7.97 -7.32
N MET A 21 2.47 6.95 -7.82
CA MET A 21 2.57 6.55 -9.23
C MET A 21 2.09 7.67 -10.15
N GLU A 22 0.96 8.31 -9.84
CA GLU A 22 0.45 9.45 -10.60
C GLU A 22 1.44 10.61 -10.64
N LYS A 23 2.08 10.92 -9.50
CA LYS A 23 3.14 11.94 -9.42
C LYS A 23 4.34 11.60 -10.29
N LEU A 24 4.82 10.35 -10.22
CA LEU A 24 5.98 9.90 -10.99
C LEU A 24 5.70 9.76 -12.49
N GLU A 25 4.46 9.53 -12.90
CA GLU A 25 4.11 9.43 -14.32
C GLU A 25 3.81 10.79 -14.95
N SER A 26 3.07 11.64 -14.23
CA SER A 26 2.54 12.89 -14.83
C SER A 26 3.39 14.12 -14.55
N ASN A 27 4.23 14.11 -13.52
CA ASN A 27 4.91 15.33 -13.03
C ASN A 27 6.41 15.14 -12.79
N ILE A 28 7.02 14.09 -13.34
CA ILE A 28 8.43 13.76 -13.07
C ILE A 28 9.41 14.87 -13.48
N GLU A 29 9.08 15.61 -14.54
CA GLU A 29 9.88 16.74 -15.04
C GLU A 29 9.82 17.96 -14.10
N GLU A 30 8.80 18.04 -13.23
CA GLU A 30 8.63 19.10 -12.24
C GLU A 30 9.33 18.81 -10.90
N TYR A 31 9.83 17.59 -10.71
CA TYR A 31 10.46 17.15 -9.47
C TYR A 31 11.98 17.12 -9.57
N SER A 32 12.64 17.47 -8.48
CA SER A 32 14.07 17.26 -8.34
C SER A 32 14.41 15.76 -8.29
N LEU A 33 15.63 15.40 -8.67
CA LEU A 33 16.11 14.01 -8.57
C LEU A 33 15.96 13.45 -7.14
N ASP A 34 16.22 14.29 -6.13
CA ASP A 34 16.07 13.91 -4.72
C ASP A 34 14.60 13.61 -4.36
N ASP A 35 13.65 14.35 -4.90
CA ASP A 35 12.22 14.11 -4.65
C ASP A 35 11.74 12.84 -5.36
N ILE A 36 12.18 12.61 -6.59
CA ILE A 36 11.93 11.36 -7.32
C ILE A 36 12.44 10.16 -6.50
N MET A 37 13.66 10.27 -5.94
CA MET A 37 14.24 9.23 -5.08
C MET A 37 13.42 9.01 -3.80
N LYS A 38 12.90 10.07 -3.17
CA LYS A 38 12.00 9.94 -2.00
C LYS A 38 10.70 9.22 -2.36
N TYR A 39 10.05 9.62 -3.44
CA TYR A 39 8.82 8.99 -3.90
C TYR A 39 9.01 7.52 -4.23
N TYR A 40 10.12 7.18 -4.90
CA TYR A 40 10.47 5.79 -5.18
C TYR A 40 10.66 4.96 -3.89
N GLN A 41 11.43 5.48 -2.93
CA GLN A 41 11.64 4.82 -1.64
C GLN A 41 10.33 4.65 -0.84
N GLU A 42 9.47 5.67 -0.87
CA GLU A 42 8.15 5.63 -0.24
C GLU A 42 7.27 4.55 -0.91
N GLY A 43 7.22 4.53 -2.24
CA GLY A 43 6.50 3.51 -3.02
C GLY A 43 6.92 2.08 -2.68
N LEU A 44 8.23 1.82 -2.58
CA LEU A 44 8.74 0.49 -2.18
C LEU A 44 8.28 0.08 -0.78
N LYS A 45 8.25 1.02 0.18
CA LYS A 45 7.75 0.74 1.53
C LYS A 45 6.26 0.40 1.52
N LEU A 46 5.47 1.15 0.77
CA LEU A 46 4.03 0.94 0.66
C LEU A 46 3.70 -0.40 0.01
N ILE A 47 4.41 -0.77 -1.07
CA ILE A 47 4.27 -2.09 -1.71
C ILE A 47 4.51 -3.21 -0.69
N LYS A 48 5.57 -3.10 0.12
CA LYS A 48 5.89 -4.10 1.14
C LYS A 48 4.78 -4.22 2.20
N ILE A 49 4.23 -3.08 2.63
CA ILE A 49 3.13 -3.05 3.61
C ILE A 49 1.87 -3.69 3.03
N CYS A 50 1.48 -3.30 1.81
CA CYS A 50 0.29 -3.83 1.14
C CYS A 50 0.39 -5.35 0.93
N ARG A 51 1.54 -5.84 0.44
CA ARG A 51 1.78 -7.28 0.27
C ARG A 51 1.63 -8.06 1.57
N LYS A 52 2.27 -7.58 2.64
CA LYS A 52 2.17 -8.22 3.96
C LYS A 52 0.72 -8.30 4.45
N LYS A 53 -0.08 -7.25 4.23
CA LYS A 53 -1.50 -7.25 4.61
C LYS A 53 -2.33 -8.25 3.82
N LEU A 54 -2.03 -8.42 2.53
CA LEU A 54 -2.68 -9.44 1.69
C LEU A 54 -2.30 -10.85 2.15
N GLU A 55 -1.01 -11.10 2.38
CA GLU A 55 -0.51 -12.37 2.93
C GLU A 55 -1.19 -12.70 4.28
N ASP A 56 -1.26 -11.73 5.19
CA ASP A 56 -1.93 -11.90 6.49
C ASP A 56 -3.44 -12.19 6.33
N ALA A 57 -4.09 -11.68 5.28
CA ALA A 57 -5.49 -11.93 4.99
C ALA A 57 -5.69 -13.33 4.37
N GLU A 58 -4.85 -13.72 3.42
CA GLU A 58 -4.84 -15.06 2.81
C GLU A 58 -4.65 -16.13 3.89
N LEU A 59 -3.65 -15.98 4.77
CA LEU A 59 -3.40 -16.91 5.88
C LEU A 59 -4.60 -17.05 6.83
N LYS A 60 -5.40 -15.99 7.02
CA LYS A 60 -6.62 -16.07 7.84
C LYS A 60 -7.70 -16.86 7.13
N ILE A 61 -7.87 -16.67 5.82
CA ILE A 61 -8.82 -17.42 5.01
C ILE A 61 -8.46 -18.90 5.00
N GLU A 62 -7.18 -19.22 4.80
CA GLU A 62 -6.70 -20.61 4.83
C GLU A 62 -6.97 -21.30 6.16
N LYS A 63 -6.77 -20.61 7.29
CA LYS A 63 -7.07 -21.15 8.62
C LYS A 63 -8.55 -21.43 8.81
N ILE A 64 -9.42 -20.49 8.42
CA ILE A 64 -10.89 -20.68 8.50
C ILE A 64 -11.31 -21.91 7.68
N ASN A 65 -10.81 -22.04 6.45
CA ASN A 65 -11.12 -23.19 5.61
C ASN A 65 -10.58 -24.52 6.18
N ALA A 66 -9.42 -24.51 6.85
CA ALA A 66 -8.88 -25.69 7.50
C ALA A 66 -9.72 -26.11 8.72
N ASP A 67 -10.22 -25.15 9.49
CA ASP A 67 -11.07 -25.38 10.65
C ASP A 67 -12.49 -25.84 10.27
N GLU A 68 -13.03 -25.40 9.12
CA GLU A 68 -14.37 -25.83 8.63
C GLU A 68 -14.37 -27.24 8.01
N ASN A 69 -13.21 -27.78 7.63
CA ASN A 69 -13.08 -29.11 7.01
C ASN A 69 -12.54 -30.19 7.97
N GLY A 70 -12.44 -29.89 9.27
CA GLY A 70 -12.09 -30.83 10.34
C GLY A 70 -13.25 -31.14 11.26
#